data_AF-A0A4Q3RY91-F1
#
_entry.id   AF-A0A4Q3RY91-F1
#
_cell.length_a   1.000
_cell.length_b   1.000
_cell.length_c   1.000
_cell.angle_alpha   90.00
_cell.angle_beta   90.00
_cell.angle_gamma   90.00
#
_symmetry.space_group_name_H-M   'P 1'
#
loop_
_entity.id
_entity.type
_entity.pdbx_description
1 polymer ?
#
loop_
_entity_poly.entity_id
_entity_poly.type
_entity_poly.pdbx_seq_one_letter_code
_entity_poly.pdbx_strand_id
1 'polypeptide(L)' 'MWTALTDCSKQLKIKSKIREQAGDHTIIYEIREIEFDQYKLAVISKAGVPITDGTQQVLGCDKMIQYNFEVEEPEVATGV' A
#
# COMPACT_ATOMS: atom_id res chain seq x y z
N MET A 1 11.48 -5.49 -3.90
CA MET A 1 11.25 -4.77 -5.18
C MET A 1 9.81 -4.28 -5.18
N TRP A 2 9.50 -3.13 -5.77
CA TRP A 2 8.11 -2.64 -5.84
C TRP A 2 7.48 -3.16 -7.14
N THR A 3 6.29 -3.72 -7.04
CA THR A 3 5.55 -4.26 -8.19
C THR A 3 4.18 -3.63 -8.29
N ALA A 4 3.70 -3.43 -9.53
CA ALA A 4 2.39 -2.84 -9.76
C ALA A 4 1.28 -3.72 -9.20
N LEU A 5 0.41 -3.12 -8.41
CA LEU A 5 -0.74 -3.79 -7.84
C LEU A 5 -1.77 -4.07 -8.94
N THR A 6 -1.93 -5.35 -9.25
CA THR A 6 -2.85 -5.85 -10.29
C THR A 6 -4.01 -6.67 -9.73
N ASP A 7 -3.82 -7.21 -8.52
CA ASP A 7 -4.75 -8.09 -7.82
C ASP A 7 -4.49 -7.96 -6.32
N CYS A 8 -5.39 -7.28 -5.60
CA CYS A 8 -5.19 -6.98 -4.20
C CYS A 8 -5.30 -8.21 -3.31
N SER A 9 -6.26 -9.10 -3.59
CA SER A 9 -6.47 -10.29 -2.76
C SER A 9 -5.29 -11.25 -2.80
N LYS A 10 -4.53 -11.28 -3.91
CA LYS A 10 -3.33 -12.13 -4.02
C LYS A 10 -2.05 -11.47 -3.50
N GLN A 11 -1.93 -10.14 -3.68
CA GLN A 11 -0.68 -9.43 -3.42
C GLN A 11 -0.67 -8.69 -2.08
N LEU A 12 -1.84 -8.28 -1.57
CA LEU A 12 -1.97 -7.53 -0.33
C LEU A 12 -2.29 -8.45 0.84
N LYS A 13 -1.60 -8.20 1.95
CA LYS A 13 -1.85 -8.81 3.25
C LYS A 13 -1.83 -7.74 4.31
N ILE A 14 -2.34 -8.05 5.49
CA ILE A 14 -2.17 -7.17 6.65
C ILE A 14 -0.66 -6.98 6.89
N LYS A 15 -0.24 -5.73 7.14
CA LYS A 15 1.15 -5.24 7.19
C LYS A 15 1.91 -5.18 5.86
N SER A 16 1.29 -5.48 4.72
CA SER A 16 1.92 -5.18 3.43
C SER A 16 2.10 -3.67 3.29
N LYS A 17 3.25 -3.26 2.75
CA LYS A 17 3.48 -1.87 2.38
C LYS A 17 3.10 -1.68 0.92
N ILE A 18 2.37 -0.60 0.67
CA ILE A 18 2.03 -0.17 -0.67
C ILE A 18 2.48 1.28 -0.83
N ARG A 19 2.86 1.67 -2.03
CA ARG A 19 3.20 3.05 -2.34
C ARG A 19 2.33 3.58 -3.47
N GLU A 20 2.03 4.86 -3.37
CA GLU A 20 1.35 5.65 -4.38
C GLU A 20 2.32 6.69 -4.92
N GLN A 21 2.34 6.83 -6.25
CA GLN A 21 3.09 7.89 -6.92
C GLN A 21 2.11 9.00 -7.32
N ALA A 22 2.11 10.09 -6.56
CA ALA A 22 1.27 11.26 -6.79
C ALA A 22 2.14 12.42 -7.34
N GLY A 23 2.33 12.44 -8.66
CA GLY A 23 3.24 13.40 -9.31
C GLY A 23 4.69 13.15 -8.88
N ASP A 24 5.37 14.19 -8.39
CA ASP A 24 6.75 14.11 -7.89
C ASP A 24 6.88 13.52 -6.47
N HIS A 25 5.76 13.12 -5.85
CA HIS A 25 5.73 12.67 -4.46
C HIS A 25 5.40 11.19 -4.38
N THR A 26 6.17 10.45 -3.59
CA THR A 26 5.84 9.07 -3.19
C THR A 26 5.23 9.08 -1.80
N ILE A 27 4.09 8.41 -1.66
CA ILE A 27 3.43 8.18 -0.37
C ILE A 27 3.45 6.67 -0.11
N ILE A 28 3.94 6.27 1.06
CA ILE A 28 3.97 4.86 1.47
C ILE A 28 2.91 4.66 2.54
N TYR A 29 2.10 3.63 2.34
CA TYR A 29 1.06 3.18 3.23
C TYR A 29 1.35 1.76 3.72
N GLU A 30 0.88 1.43 4.92
CA GLU A 30 0.84 0.08 5.47
C GLU A 30 -0.61 -0.36 5.61
N ILE A 31 -0.92 -1.58 5.21
CA ILE A 31 -2.25 -2.17 5.38
C ILE A 31 -2.44 -2.57 6.83
N ARG A 32 -3.33 -1.88 7.53
CA ARG A 32 -3.68 -2.18 8.93
C ARG A 32 -4.77 -3.23 9.03
N GLU A 33 -5.75 -3.18 8.13
CA GLU A 33 -6.93 -4.03 8.19
C GLU A 33 -7.51 -4.27 6.80
N ILE A 34 -8.22 -5.40 6.62
CA ILE A 34 -8.88 -5.78 5.37
C ILE A 34 -10.29 -6.27 5.73
N GLU A 35 -11.32 -5.59 5.24
CA GLU A 35 -12.73 -5.92 5.48
C GLU A 35 -13.50 -5.90 4.16
N PHE A 36 -14.08 -7.03 3.73
CA PHE A 36 -14.95 -7.10 2.54
C PHE A 36 -14.43 -6.35 1.30
N ASP A 37 -13.13 -6.52 0.98
CA ASP A 37 -12.39 -5.85 -0.11
C ASP A 37 -12.06 -4.36 0.09
N GLN A 38 -12.26 -3.85 1.30
CA GLN A 38 -11.77 -2.55 1.74
C GLN A 38 -10.48 -2.72 2.54
N TYR A 39 -9.47 -1.93 2.21
CA TYR A 39 -8.16 -1.98 2.84
C TYR A 39 -7.94 -0.69 3.62
N LYS A 40 -7.75 -0.81 4.94
CA LYS A 40 -7.43 0.32 5.82
C LYS A 40 -5.93 0.57 5.76
N LEU A 41 -5.55 1.65 5.09
CA LEU A 41 -4.20 2.08 4.82
C LEU A 41 -3.77 3.14 5.83
N ALA A 42 -2.68 2.88 6.56
CA ALA A 42 -2.05 3.88 7.40
C ALA A 42 -0.86 4.50 6.67
N VAL A 43 -0.81 5.82 6.54
CA VAL A 43 0.36 6.50 5.97
C VAL A 43 1.56 6.28 6.89
N ILE A 44 2.64 5.71 6.37
CA ILE A 44 3.90 5.48 7.11
C ILE A 44 5.08 6.28 6.55
N SER A 45 4.98 6.78 5.32
CA SER A 45 5.95 7.72 4.75
C SER A 45 5.27 8.69 3.79
N LYS A 46 5.60 9.98 3.87
CA LYS A 46 5.19 10.98 2.88
C LYS A 46 6.30 12.02 2.72
N ALA A 47 6.82 12.16 1.51
CA ALA A 47 7.89 13.12 1.24
C ALA A 47 7.44 14.55 1.57
N GLY A 48 8.16 15.21 2.49
CA GLY A 48 7.95 16.62 2.85
C GLY A 48 6.77 16.91 3.78
N VAL A 49 6.10 15.90 4.36
CA VAL A 49 4.95 16.13 5.26
C VAL A 49 5.12 15.34 6.56
N PRO A 50 5.07 15.99 7.73
CA PRO A 50 5.03 15.28 9.00
C PRO A 50 3.76 14.43 9.06
N ILE A 51 3.92 13.14 9.27
CA ILE A 51 2.80 12.21 9.33
C ILE A 51 2.09 12.44 10.65
N THR A 52 0.87 12.94 10.58
CA THR A 52 -0.01 12.97 11.75
C THR A 52 -0.53 11.55 11.91
N ASP A 53 0.00 10.87 12.93
CA ASP A 53 -0.42 9.52 13.34
C ASP A 53 -1.95 9.49 13.43
N GLY A 54 -2.59 8.74 12.52
CA GLY A 54 -4.05 8.69 12.41
C GLY A 54 -4.65 8.99 11.04
N THR A 55 -3.84 9.39 10.04
CA THR A 55 -4.36 9.47 8.65
C THR A 55 -4.57 8.05 8.11
N GLN A 56 -5.77 7.51 8.36
CA GLN A 56 -6.23 6.24 7.81
C GLN A 56 -7.04 6.51 6.55
N GLN A 57 -6.63 5.92 5.43
CA GLN A 57 -7.46 5.86 4.24
C GLN A 57 -8.10 4.49 4.14
N VAL A 58 -9.34 4.46 3.66
CA VAL A 58 -10.01 3.22 3.28
C VAL A 58 -10.12 3.24 1.77
N LEU A 59 -9.40 2.33 1.11
CA LEU A 59 -9.45 2.17 -0.35
C LEU A 59 -9.94 0.78 -0.71
N GLY A 60 -10.78 0.71 -1.74
CA GLY A 60 -11.12 -0.53 -2.41
C GLY A 60 -9.99 -0.98 -3.33
N CYS A 61 -9.98 -2.27 -3.68
CA CYS A 61 -8.98 -2.81 -4.57
C CYS A 61 -8.96 -2.10 -5.95
N ASP A 62 -10.15 -1.83 -6.50
CA ASP A 62 -10.34 -1.13 -7.76
C ASP A 62 -9.66 0.24 -7.77
N LYS A 63 -9.74 0.97 -6.65
CA LYS A 63 -9.12 2.30 -6.50
C LYS A 63 -7.62 2.22 -6.44
N MET A 64 -7.06 1.27 -5.70
CA MET A 64 -5.62 1.10 -5.63
C MET A 64 -5.02 0.71 -6.99
N ILE A 65 -5.70 -0.15 -7.75
CA ILE A 65 -5.29 -0.48 -9.13
C ILE A 65 -5.41 0.75 -10.04
N GLN A 66 -6.52 1.51 -9.97
CA GLN A 66 -6.72 2.73 -10.75
C GLN A 66 -5.63 3.78 -10.50
N TYR A 67 -5.17 3.88 -9.26
CA TYR A 67 -4.10 4.81 -8.85
C TYR A 67 -2.70 4.26 -9.05
N ASN A 68 -2.55 3.11 -9.73
CA ASN A 68 -1.27 2.44 -9.97
C ASN A 68 -0.43 2.27 -8.70
N PHE A 69 -1.09 1.87 -7.60
CA PHE A 69 -0.35 1.54 -6.38
C PHE A 69 0.64 0.43 -6.68
N GLU A 70 1.78 0.46 -6.01
CA GLU A 70 2.77 -0.60 -6.07
C GLU A 70 2.88 -1.24 -4.70
N VAL A 71 2.99 -2.56 -4.64
CA VAL A 71 3.21 -3.30 -3.39
C VAL A 71 4.70 -3.61 -3.24
N GLU A 72 5.21 -3.48 -2.03
CA GLU A 72 6.54 -3.99 -1.67
C GLU A 72 6.43 -5.51 -1.69
N GLU A 73 6.97 -6.15 -2.74
CA GLU A 73 7.02 -7.62 -2.75
C GLU A 73 7.75 -8.07 -1.48
N PRO A 74 7.19 -9.03 -0.73
CA PRO A 74 7.99 -9.68 0.28
C PRO A 74 9.22 -10.22 -0.46
N GLU A 75 10.42 -9.88 0.00
CA GLU A 75 11.61 -10.63 -0.38
C GLU A 75 11.20 -12.09 -0.18
N VAL A 76 11.04 -12.81 -1.30
CA VAL A 76 10.84 -14.25 -1.27
C VAL A 76 11.99 -14.72 -0.41
N ALA A 77 11.67 -15.23 0.79
CA ALA A 77 12.66 -15.86 1.63
C ALA A 77 13.29 -16.92 0.73
N THR A 78 14.49 -16.63 0.22
CA THR A 78 15.31 -17.56 -0.54
C THR A 78 15.78 -18.59 0.48
N GLY A 79 14.86 -19.48 0.84
CA GLY A 79 15.15 -20.73 1.49
C GLY A 79 15.58 -21.70 0.40
N VAL A 80 16.89 -21.82 0.24
CA VAL A 80 17.51 -23.01 -0.35
C VAL A 80 18.28 -23.71 0.76
#